data_AF-A0A9Q8Z2X9-F1
#
_entry.id   AF-A0A9Q8Z2X9-F1
#
_cell.length_a   1.000
_cell.length_b   1.000
_cell.length_c   1.000
_cell.angle_alpha   90.00
_cell.angle_beta   90.00
_cell.angle_gamma   90.00
#
_symmetry.space_group_name_H-M   'P 1'
#
loop_
_entity.id
_entity.type
_entity.pdbx_description
1 polymer ?
#
loop_
_entity_poly.entity_id
_entity_poly.type
_entity_poly.pdbx_seq_one_letter_code
_entity_poly.pdbx_strand_id
1 'polypeptide(L)'
;MSFSEPISIQHYNDPACLNRSHDDELPSFGHGTLEMLEVTRLLESAGITCCVVGISALIYYGAGRGRRDWEVCVPTEKLGKASALLDSAHSYETYPPRPPELWSLLHTFPRFKVVGKALCFTLIPSDDAHIDCIPENIERSQMGLPYPTLEMFAQSLLDTNDMVALTDLVDGMDLTEQWGSEYLKLDAENDLAWTLRKNEKIRASIPFSPYSCLMELGAKPVNLRESWNTIVHTKTRRLGAELPEEYFATRFRARGSPDPRSRERYHV
;
A
#
# COMPACT_ATOMS: atom_id res chain seq x y z
N MET A 1 -26.55 -17.73 -33.19
CA MET A 1 -25.58 -17.48 -32.11
C MET A 1 -24.79 -16.25 -32.51
N SER A 2 -25.20 -15.09 -32.00
CA SER A 2 -24.53 -13.81 -32.27
C SER A 2 -23.38 -13.69 -31.29
N PHE A 3 -22.15 -13.58 -31.78
CA PHE A 3 -21.01 -13.23 -30.94
C PHE A 3 -21.23 -11.81 -30.44
N SER A 4 -21.29 -11.66 -29.13
CA SER A 4 -21.26 -10.37 -28.44
C SER A 4 -20.02 -9.61 -28.89
N GLU A 5 -20.17 -8.31 -29.13
CA GLU A 5 -19.09 -7.41 -29.54
C GLU A 5 -17.86 -7.55 -28.63
N PRO A 6 -16.64 -7.44 -29.19
CA PRO A 6 -15.43 -7.45 -28.39
C PRO A 6 -15.44 -6.28 -27.40
N ILE A 7 -15.16 -6.59 -26.13
CA ILE A 7 -15.00 -5.61 -25.06
C ILE A 7 -13.95 -4.59 -25.52
N SER A 8 -14.36 -3.33 -25.65
CA SER A 8 -13.49 -2.22 -26.04
C SER A 8 -12.26 -2.16 -25.11
N ILE A 9 -11.07 -2.14 -25.71
CA ILE A 9 -9.75 -2.07 -25.07
C ILE A 9 -9.55 -0.76 -24.28
N GLN A 10 -10.52 0.17 -24.33
CA GLN A 10 -10.46 1.43 -23.58
C GLN A 10 -10.50 1.27 -22.05
N HIS A 11 -10.92 0.11 -21.50
CA HIS A 11 -11.01 -0.11 -20.05
C HIS A 11 -9.66 -0.25 -19.31
N TYR A 12 -8.52 -0.31 -20.00
CA TYR A 12 -7.20 -0.48 -19.37
C TYR A 12 -6.33 0.78 -19.34
N ASN A 13 -6.84 1.90 -19.85
CA ASN A 13 -6.10 3.16 -19.81
C ASN A 13 -6.50 3.93 -18.56
N ASP A 14 -5.79 3.74 -17.43
CA ASP A 14 -5.82 4.72 -16.35
C ASP A 14 -5.26 6.04 -16.93
N PRO A 15 -6.07 7.11 -17.03
CA PRO A 15 -5.60 8.39 -17.56
C PRO A 15 -4.37 8.91 -16.82
N ALA A 16 -4.17 8.54 -15.55
CA ALA A 16 -2.99 8.96 -14.78
C ALA A 16 -1.67 8.35 -15.26
N CYS A 17 -1.69 7.14 -15.84
CA CYS A 17 -0.45 6.45 -16.24
C CYS A 17 0.07 6.87 -17.63
N LEU A 18 -0.80 7.39 -18.50
CA LEU A 18 -0.43 7.75 -19.88
C LEU A 18 -0.74 9.20 -20.24
N ASN A 19 -1.71 9.84 -19.58
CA ASN A 19 -2.05 11.25 -19.81
C ASN A 19 -1.53 12.10 -18.66
N ARG A 20 -0.20 12.16 -18.54
CA ARG A 20 0.43 13.35 -17.98
C ARG A 20 -0.17 14.54 -18.73
N SER A 21 -0.78 15.51 -18.03
CA SER A 21 -1.07 16.76 -18.74
C SER A 21 0.28 17.25 -19.27
N HIS A 22 0.33 17.68 -20.53
CA HIS A 22 1.60 18.17 -21.10
C HIS A 22 2.22 19.29 -20.25
N ASP A 23 1.41 19.95 -19.42
CA ASP A 23 1.78 21.04 -18.53
C ASP A 23 2.15 20.59 -17.10
N ASP A 24 1.99 19.31 -16.73
CA ASP A 24 2.30 18.83 -15.39
C ASP A 24 3.81 18.64 -15.17
N GLU A 25 4.36 19.34 -14.18
CA GLU A 25 5.76 19.20 -13.78
C GLU A 25 6.05 17.82 -13.17
N LEU A 26 7.34 17.45 -13.16
CA LEU A 26 7.74 16.26 -12.42
C LEU A 26 7.53 16.49 -10.92
N PRO A 27 7.02 15.49 -10.18
CA PRO A 27 6.95 15.57 -8.73
C PRO A 27 8.33 15.74 -8.11
N SER A 28 8.41 16.35 -6.93
CA SER A 28 9.67 16.45 -6.20
C SER A 28 10.33 15.07 -6.06
N PHE A 29 11.66 15.01 -6.17
CA PHE A 29 12.39 13.76 -5.93
C PHE A 29 11.99 12.59 -6.88
N GLY A 30 11.43 12.93 -8.04
CA GLY A 30 10.96 11.99 -9.06
C GLY A 30 9.59 11.38 -8.78
N HIS A 31 9.10 11.46 -7.54
CA HIS A 31 7.93 10.69 -7.13
C HIS A 31 7.03 11.33 -6.06
N GLY A 32 7.29 12.57 -5.65
CA GLY A 32 6.32 13.40 -4.95
C GLY A 32 6.45 13.47 -3.44
N THR A 33 7.64 13.20 -2.88
CA THR A 33 7.81 13.11 -1.43
C THR A 33 7.46 14.40 -0.68
N LEU A 34 7.82 15.57 -1.22
CA LEU A 34 7.48 16.86 -0.57
C LEU A 34 5.99 17.16 -0.68
N GLU A 35 5.38 16.90 -1.83
CA GLU A 35 3.95 17.10 -2.05
C GLU A 35 3.12 16.21 -1.09
N MET A 36 3.55 14.97 -0.86
CA MET A 36 2.89 14.09 0.11
C MET A 36 3.16 14.48 1.57
N LEU A 37 4.30 15.11 1.85
CA LEU A 37 4.56 15.68 3.17
C LEU A 37 3.60 16.84 3.45
N GLU A 38 3.27 17.65 2.43
CA GLU A 38 2.26 18.70 2.54
C GLU A 38 0.86 18.12 2.78
N VAL A 39 0.47 17.07 2.03
CA VAL A 39 -0.81 16.36 2.24
C VAL A 39 -0.93 15.85 3.67
N THR A 40 0.08 15.15 4.17
CA THR A 40 0.06 14.58 5.52
C THR A 40 0.05 15.66 6.60
N ARG A 41 0.82 16.75 6.45
CA ARG A 41 0.79 17.90 7.37
C ARG A 41 -0.57 18.60 7.38
N LEU A 42 -1.22 18.74 6.24
CA LEU A 42 -2.55 19.33 6.16
C LEU A 42 -3.56 18.48 6.96
N LEU A 43 -3.57 17.16 6.77
CA LEU A 43 -4.43 16.25 7.53
C LEU A 43 -4.16 16.32 9.04
N GLU A 44 -2.88 16.27 9.43
CA GLU A 44 -2.46 16.34 10.84
C GLU A 44 -2.86 17.66 11.49
N SER A 45 -2.70 18.79 10.78
CA SER A 45 -3.11 20.11 11.27
C SER A 45 -4.62 20.22 11.54
N ALA A 46 -5.42 19.38 10.86
CA ALA A 46 -6.86 19.26 11.06
C ALA A 46 -7.25 18.21 12.12
N GLY A 47 -6.28 17.65 12.84
CA GLY A 47 -6.48 16.61 13.86
C GLY A 47 -6.82 15.23 13.28
N ILE A 48 -6.34 14.95 12.06
CA ILE A 48 -6.51 13.66 11.39
C ILE A 48 -5.13 12.99 11.37
N THR A 49 -4.91 12.05 12.29
CA THR A 49 -3.74 11.18 12.24
C THR A 49 -3.77 10.38 10.95
N CYS A 50 -2.64 10.27 10.26
CA CYS A 50 -2.54 9.54 9.00
C CYS A 50 -1.18 8.88 8.86
N CYS A 51 -1.08 7.87 8.00
CA CYS A 51 0.20 7.33 7.55
C CYS A 51 0.15 6.95 6.08
N VAL A 52 1.31 6.93 5.44
CA VAL A 52 1.49 6.42 4.10
C VAL A 52 1.55 4.89 4.15
N VAL A 53 0.74 4.22 3.33
CA VAL A 53 0.59 2.75 3.29
C VAL A 53 0.86 2.18 1.90
N GLY A 54 0.54 0.89 1.70
CA GLY A 54 0.67 0.21 0.42
C GLY A 54 2.12 0.14 -0.07
N ILE A 55 2.31 0.33 -1.38
CA ILE A 55 3.64 0.25 -2.01
C ILE A 55 4.62 1.28 -1.43
N SER A 56 4.16 2.47 -1.05
CA SER A 56 5.05 3.48 -0.45
C SER A 56 5.65 3.02 0.89
N ALA A 57 4.85 2.36 1.74
CA ALA A 57 5.35 1.81 3.00
C ALA A 57 6.35 0.67 2.75
N LEU A 58 6.04 -0.21 1.80
CA LEU A 58 6.92 -1.26 1.31
C LEU A 58 8.28 -0.71 0.87
N ILE A 59 8.28 0.35 0.04
CA ILE A 59 9.53 0.96 -0.40
C ILE A 59 10.26 1.59 0.78
N TYR A 60 9.58 2.32 1.66
CA TYR A 60 10.18 2.89 2.88
C TYR A 60 10.91 1.81 3.71
N TYR A 61 10.33 0.62 3.84
CA TYR A 61 10.94 -0.55 4.47
C TYR A 61 11.92 -1.35 3.59
N GLY A 62 12.34 -0.81 2.44
CA GLY A 62 13.45 -1.34 1.65
C GLY A 62 13.06 -2.21 0.47
N ALA A 63 11.77 -2.42 0.20
CA ALA A 63 11.35 -3.18 -0.96
C ALA A 63 11.63 -2.45 -2.29
N GLY A 64 12.06 -3.20 -3.30
CA GLY A 64 12.28 -2.69 -4.66
C GLY A 64 11.00 -2.73 -5.50
N ARG A 65 10.06 -1.83 -5.25
CA ARG A 65 8.77 -1.75 -5.95
C ARG A 65 8.59 -0.42 -6.69
N GLY A 66 7.85 -0.44 -7.79
CA GLY A 66 7.39 0.75 -8.48
C GLY A 66 6.03 1.20 -7.95
N ARG A 67 5.93 2.47 -7.55
CA ARG A 67 4.66 3.07 -7.11
C ARG A 67 3.96 3.77 -8.27
N ARG A 68 2.65 3.53 -8.41
CA ARG A 68 1.77 4.26 -9.35
C ARG A 68 1.15 5.50 -8.71
N ASP A 69 0.49 5.34 -7.57
CA ASP A 69 -0.06 6.45 -6.77
C ASP A 69 0.39 6.28 -5.33
N TRP A 70 0.30 7.37 -4.57
CA TRP A 70 0.41 7.29 -3.12
C TRP A 70 -0.90 6.84 -2.48
N GLU A 71 -0.77 6.15 -1.36
CA GLU A 71 -1.89 5.69 -0.55
C GLU A 71 -1.70 6.27 0.85
N VAL A 72 -2.67 7.06 1.31
CA VAL A 72 -2.64 7.72 2.62
C VAL A 72 -3.79 7.17 3.45
N CYS A 73 -3.43 6.38 4.46
CA CYS A 73 -4.36 5.83 5.42
C CYS A 73 -4.84 6.90 6.40
N VAL A 74 -6.14 6.96 6.63
CA VAL A 74 -6.80 7.83 7.61
C VAL A 74 -7.84 7.03 8.40
N PRO A 75 -8.19 7.42 9.63
CA PRO A 75 -9.26 6.78 10.38
C PRO A 75 -10.56 6.71 9.55
N THR A 76 -11.16 5.53 9.46
CA THR A 76 -12.35 5.26 8.63
C THR A 76 -13.46 6.27 8.87
N GLU A 77 -13.72 6.61 10.13
CA GLU A 77 -14.74 7.57 10.55
C GLU A 77 -14.41 9.02 10.15
N LYS A 78 -13.15 9.32 9.87
CA LYS A 78 -12.68 10.64 9.43
C LYS A 78 -12.48 10.75 7.92
N LEU A 79 -12.68 9.68 7.15
CA LEU A 79 -12.49 9.67 5.69
C LEU A 79 -13.25 10.81 4.99
N GLY A 80 -14.52 11.01 5.32
CA GLY A 80 -15.33 12.08 4.75
C GLY A 80 -14.78 13.48 5.08
N LYS A 81 -14.33 13.69 6.33
CA LYS A 81 -13.70 14.95 6.76
C LYS A 81 -12.37 15.19 6.04
N ALA A 82 -11.54 14.15 5.91
CA ALA A 82 -10.26 14.22 5.20
C ALA A 82 -10.47 14.55 3.72
N SER A 83 -11.42 13.89 3.06
CA SER A 83 -11.79 14.14 1.67
C SER A 83 -12.27 15.59 1.46
N ALA A 84 -13.19 16.07 2.29
CA ALA A 84 -13.70 17.44 2.20
C ALA A 84 -12.61 18.50 2.47
N LEU A 85 -11.66 18.21 3.38
CA LEU A 85 -10.53 19.10 3.64
C LEU A 85 -9.66 19.26 2.39
N LEU A 86 -9.31 18.15 1.74
CA LEU A 86 -8.49 18.17 0.53
C LEU A 86 -9.21 18.82 -0.65
N ASP A 87 -10.50 18.56 -0.83
CA ASP A 87 -11.31 19.17 -1.89
C ASP A 87 -11.43 20.71 -1.70
N SER A 88 -11.44 21.18 -0.45
CA SER A 88 -11.42 22.62 -0.15
C SER A 88 -10.03 23.27 -0.31
N ALA A 89 -8.96 22.47 -0.29
CA ALA A 89 -7.61 22.95 -0.50
C ALA A 89 -7.37 23.13 -2.00
N HIS A 90 -7.09 24.36 -2.43
CA HIS A 90 -6.94 24.70 -3.85
C HIS A 90 -5.69 24.06 -4.50
N SER A 91 -4.91 23.32 -3.72
CA SER A 91 -3.71 22.58 -4.12
C SER A 91 -4.01 21.19 -4.68
N TYR A 92 -5.25 20.69 -4.53
CA TYR A 92 -5.63 19.34 -4.95
C TYR A 92 -6.92 19.38 -5.76
N GLU A 93 -7.03 18.48 -6.74
CA GLU A 93 -8.24 18.26 -7.51
C GLU A 93 -8.76 16.84 -7.29
N THR A 94 -10.08 16.69 -7.13
CA THR A 94 -10.72 15.37 -7.14
C THR A 94 -10.42 14.68 -8.46
N TYR A 95 -9.95 13.45 -8.41
CA TYR A 95 -9.50 12.69 -9.57
C TYR A 95 -10.35 11.43 -9.78
N PRO A 96 -10.60 11.00 -11.04
CA PRO A 96 -11.40 9.80 -11.29
C PRO A 96 -10.85 8.56 -10.57
N PRO A 97 -11.73 7.72 -10.01
CA PRO A 97 -11.32 6.50 -9.35
C PRO A 97 -10.58 5.58 -10.33
N ARG A 98 -9.73 4.71 -9.78
CA ARG A 98 -9.07 3.67 -10.56
C ARG A 98 -10.10 2.65 -11.07
N PRO A 99 -9.79 1.90 -12.13
CA PRO A 99 -10.52 0.67 -12.44
C PRO A 99 -10.48 -0.31 -11.26
N PRO A 100 -11.52 -1.15 -11.07
CA PRO A 100 -11.48 -2.20 -10.07
C PRO A 100 -10.28 -3.13 -10.25
N GLU A 101 -9.51 -3.32 -9.18
CA GLU A 101 -8.38 -4.24 -9.13
C GLU A 101 -8.73 -5.47 -8.27
N LEU A 102 -8.12 -6.62 -8.56
CA LEU A 102 -8.33 -7.85 -7.79
C LEU A 102 -8.05 -7.59 -6.30
N TRP A 103 -8.91 -8.10 -5.42
CA TRP A 103 -8.76 -8.07 -3.96
C TRP A 103 -8.75 -6.66 -3.34
N SER A 104 -9.09 -5.65 -4.12
CA SER A 104 -8.92 -4.24 -3.78
C SER A 104 -10.23 -3.46 -3.84
N LEU A 105 -10.31 -2.41 -3.02
CA LEU A 105 -11.40 -1.43 -3.01
C LEU A 105 -10.93 -0.04 -3.42
N LEU A 106 -9.72 0.10 -3.96
CA LEU A 106 -9.13 1.40 -4.35
C LEU A 106 -10.01 2.19 -5.32
N HIS A 107 -10.80 1.52 -6.16
CA HIS A 107 -11.77 2.15 -7.07
C HIS A 107 -12.97 2.80 -6.37
N THR A 108 -13.15 2.55 -5.08
CA THR A 108 -14.26 3.09 -4.28
C THR A 108 -13.85 4.26 -3.40
N PHE A 109 -12.56 4.55 -3.29
CA PHE A 109 -12.04 5.52 -2.35
C PHE A 109 -11.74 6.88 -3.01
N PRO A 110 -11.79 7.99 -2.24
CA PRO A 110 -11.44 9.31 -2.75
C PRO A 110 -10.01 9.34 -3.28
N ARG A 111 -9.86 9.69 -4.55
CA ARG A 111 -8.58 9.87 -5.25
C ARG A 111 -8.43 11.33 -5.62
N PHE A 112 -7.22 11.84 -5.46
CA PHE A 112 -6.87 13.23 -5.71
C PHE A 112 -5.63 13.30 -6.59
N LYS A 113 -5.52 14.40 -7.33
CA LYS A 113 -4.30 14.80 -8.03
C LYS A 113 -3.77 16.10 -7.44
N VAL A 114 -2.46 16.22 -7.33
CA VAL A 114 -1.80 17.47 -6.94
C VAL A 114 -1.79 18.41 -8.14
N VAL A 115 -2.32 19.63 -7.96
CA VAL A 115 -2.44 20.61 -9.04
C VAL A 115 -1.05 20.95 -9.61
N GLY A 116 -0.91 20.84 -10.93
CA GLY A 116 0.34 21.13 -11.65
C GLY A 116 1.44 20.06 -11.52
N LYS A 117 1.17 18.92 -10.86
CA LYS A 117 2.12 17.81 -10.71
C LYS A 117 1.57 16.53 -11.28
N ALA A 118 2.45 15.73 -11.89
CA ALA A 118 2.14 14.38 -12.33
C ALA A 118 2.11 13.39 -11.13
N LEU A 119 1.23 13.67 -10.16
CA LEU A 119 1.18 12.98 -8.88
C LEU A 119 -0.28 12.78 -8.43
N CYS A 120 -0.68 11.53 -8.25
CA CYS A 120 -1.98 11.16 -7.70
C CYS A 120 -1.82 10.44 -6.36
N PHE A 121 -2.83 10.56 -5.52
CA PHE A 121 -2.92 9.84 -4.26
C PHE A 121 -4.36 9.48 -3.90
N THR A 122 -4.53 8.40 -3.14
CA THR A 122 -5.83 7.90 -2.68
C THR A 122 -5.88 7.89 -1.16
N LEU A 123 -7.00 8.37 -0.60
CA LEU A 123 -7.26 8.22 0.83
C LEU A 123 -7.78 6.81 1.12
N ILE A 124 -7.09 6.08 1.99
CA ILE A 124 -7.45 4.71 2.38
C ILE A 124 -8.08 4.72 3.76
N PRO A 125 -9.26 4.09 3.96
CA PRO A 125 -9.81 3.92 5.30
C PRO A 125 -8.92 2.98 6.14
N SER A 126 -8.70 3.31 7.42
CA SER A 126 -7.95 2.47 8.37
C SER A 126 -8.47 1.04 8.45
N ASP A 127 -9.79 0.87 8.36
CA ASP A 127 -10.42 -0.44 8.36
C ASP A 127 -10.03 -1.25 7.13
N ASP A 128 -9.83 -0.62 5.97
CA ASP A 128 -9.43 -1.33 4.74
C ASP A 128 -7.93 -1.63 4.71
N ALA A 129 -7.12 -0.73 5.27
CA ALA A 129 -5.68 -0.94 5.41
C ALA A 129 -5.32 -1.93 6.54
N HIS A 130 -6.28 -2.23 7.44
CA HIS A 130 -6.04 -2.98 8.68
C HIS A 130 -4.94 -2.33 9.53
N ILE A 131 -4.95 -1.00 9.62
CA ILE A 131 -3.95 -0.20 10.34
C ILE A 131 -4.69 0.85 11.17
N ASP A 132 -4.56 0.76 12.48
CA ASP A 132 -5.09 1.77 13.38
C ASP A 132 -4.23 3.04 13.31
N CYS A 133 -4.79 4.12 12.75
CA CYS A 133 -4.14 5.42 12.63
C CYS A 133 -4.12 6.18 13.97
N ILE A 134 -3.38 5.67 14.94
CA ILE A 134 -3.10 6.32 16.23
C ILE A 134 -1.61 6.66 16.34
N PRO A 135 -1.21 7.73 17.05
CA PRO A 135 0.18 8.19 17.09
C PRO A 135 1.21 7.10 17.47
N GLU A 136 0.82 6.15 18.32
CA GLU A 136 1.66 5.06 18.80
C GLU A 136 2.05 4.07 17.68
N ASN A 137 1.23 3.98 16.64
CA ASN A 137 1.46 3.10 15.48
C ASN A 137 2.17 3.83 14.33
N ILE A 138 2.66 5.05 14.53
CA ILE A 138 3.25 5.88 13.48
C ILE A 138 4.72 6.14 13.79
N GLU A 139 5.58 5.81 12.83
CA GLU A 139 6.96 6.30 12.78
C GLU A 139 7.15 7.28 11.62
N ARG A 140 8.18 8.12 11.69
CA ARG A 140 8.46 9.11 10.65
C ARG A 140 9.78 8.80 9.95
N SER A 141 9.78 8.95 8.64
CA SER A 141 11.02 8.94 7.85
C SER A 141 11.88 10.15 8.18
N GLN A 142 13.13 10.16 7.69
CA GLN A 142 14.04 11.31 7.81
C GLN A 142 13.45 12.61 7.23
N MET A 143 12.54 12.49 6.25
CA MET A 143 11.84 13.63 5.63
C MET A 143 10.55 14.02 6.38
N GLY A 144 10.20 13.31 7.45
CA GLY A 144 9.04 13.59 8.29
C GLY A 144 7.72 12.96 7.80
N LEU A 145 7.74 12.17 6.71
CA LEU A 145 6.55 11.45 6.25
C LEU A 145 6.14 10.39 7.29
N PRO A 146 4.86 10.32 7.67
CA PRO A 146 4.36 9.30 8.59
C PRO A 146 4.18 7.96 7.88
N TYR A 147 4.65 6.89 8.50
CA TYR A 147 4.48 5.49 8.06
C TYR A 147 3.97 4.67 9.26
N PRO A 148 3.22 3.57 9.03
CA PRO A 148 2.95 2.63 10.12
C PRO A 148 4.27 2.10 10.67
N THR A 149 4.40 1.90 11.99
CA THR A 149 5.53 1.18 12.61
C THR A 149 5.70 -0.20 11.98
N LEU A 150 6.92 -0.73 12.01
CA LEU A 150 7.24 -1.98 11.32
C LEU A 150 6.38 -3.15 11.83
N GLU A 151 6.18 -3.22 13.14
CA GLU A 151 5.36 -4.25 13.79
C GLU A 151 3.90 -4.15 13.32
N MET A 152 3.35 -2.94 13.34
CA MET A 152 1.97 -2.71 12.89
C MET A 152 1.79 -3.06 11.42
N PHE A 153 2.73 -2.65 10.56
CA PHE A 153 2.62 -2.94 9.14
C PHE A 153 2.76 -4.43 8.84
N ALA A 154 3.73 -5.11 9.45
CA ALA A 154 3.89 -6.56 9.29
C ALA A 154 2.67 -7.34 9.79
N GLN A 155 2.10 -6.94 10.93
CA GLN A 155 0.89 -7.58 11.47
C GLN A 155 -0.32 -7.36 10.55
N SER A 156 -0.52 -6.15 10.02
CA SER A 156 -1.57 -5.86 9.04
C SER A 156 -1.49 -6.78 7.82
N LEU A 157 -0.30 -6.97 7.26
CA LEU A 157 -0.11 -7.84 6.08
C LEU A 157 -0.36 -9.32 6.39
N LEU A 158 -0.02 -9.78 7.61
CA LEU A 158 -0.38 -11.12 8.08
C LEU A 158 -1.89 -11.28 8.25
N ASP A 159 -2.53 -10.36 8.96
CA ASP A 159 -3.96 -10.43 9.31
C ASP A 159 -4.85 -10.35 8.06
N THR A 160 -4.43 -9.58 7.06
CA THR A 160 -5.10 -9.43 5.76
C THR A 160 -4.72 -10.50 4.74
N ASN A 161 -3.78 -11.38 5.08
CA ASN A 161 -3.23 -12.42 4.22
C ASN A 161 -2.60 -11.89 2.91
N ASP A 162 -1.99 -10.70 2.93
CA ASP A 162 -1.23 -10.15 1.81
C ASP A 162 0.21 -10.72 1.83
N MET A 163 0.32 -11.98 1.42
CA MET A 163 1.59 -12.71 1.43
C MET A 163 2.63 -12.13 0.46
N VAL A 164 2.19 -11.41 -0.57
CA VAL A 164 3.10 -10.79 -1.55
C VAL A 164 3.78 -9.58 -0.92
N ALA A 165 3.01 -8.66 -0.35
CA ALA A 165 3.57 -7.50 0.33
C ALA A 165 4.37 -7.93 1.57
N LEU A 166 3.90 -8.92 2.33
CA LEU A 166 4.62 -9.44 3.49
C LEU A 166 5.99 -10.02 3.10
N THR A 167 6.05 -10.75 1.99
CA THR A 167 7.32 -11.28 1.46
C THR A 167 8.28 -10.15 1.11
N ASP A 168 7.79 -9.10 0.46
CA ASP A 168 8.63 -7.96 0.12
C ASP A 168 9.10 -7.17 1.33
N LEU A 169 8.26 -7.05 2.36
CA LEU A 169 8.62 -6.41 3.63
C LEU A 169 9.72 -7.20 4.35
N VAL A 170 9.56 -8.53 4.42
CA VAL A 170 10.56 -9.44 5.01
C VAL A 170 11.89 -9.34 4.26
N ASP A 171 11.86 -9.31 2.92
CA ASP A 171 13.06 -9.15 2.13
C ASP A 171 13.65 -7.74 2.26
N GLY A 172 12.82 -6.70 2.30
CA GLY A 172 13.24 -5.30 2.42
C GLY A 172 13.93 -4.97 3.74
N MET A 173 13.45 -5.54 4.84
CA MET A 173 14.02 -5.33 6.18
C MET A 173 14.97 -6.45 6.62
N ASP A 174 15.08 -7.53 5.85
CA ASP A 174 15.79 -8.77 6.21
C ASP A 174 15.30 -9.36 7.55
N LEU A 175 13.97 -9.41 7.73
CA LEU A 175 13.34 -9.85 8.98
C LEU A 175 13.64 -11.31 9.28
N THR A 176 13.71 -11.64 10.57
CA THR A 176 14.05 -12.97 11.07
C THR A 176 12.86 -13.63 11.77
N GLU A 177 12.94 -14.94 11.95
CA GLU A 177 11.93 -15.70 12.68
C GLU A 177 11.82 -15.22 14.13
N GLN A 178 12.98 -14.94 14.76
CA GLN A 178 13.05 -14.41 16.11
C GLN A 178 12.35 -13.06 16.22
N TRP A 179 12.59 -12.15 15.26
CA TRP A 179 11.92 -10.85 15.24
C TRP A 179 10.39 -11.02 15.19
N GLY A 180 9.87 -11.87 14.30
CA GLY A 180 8.42 -12.09 14.25
C GLY A 180 7.85 -12.67 15.55
N SER A 181 8.60 -13.55 16.23
CA SER A 181 8.16 -14.13 17.51
C SER A 181 8.15 -13.12 18.67
N GLU A 182 8.98 -12.08 18.61
CA GLU A 182 9.08 -11.04 19.64
C GLU A 182 8.03 -9.94 19.44
N TYR A 183 7.73 -9.58 18.19
CA TYR A 183 6.95 -8.39 17.87
C TYR A 183 5.56 -8.66 17.27
N LEU A 184 5.28 -9.89 16.79
CA LEU A 184 4.02 -10.21 16.10
C LEU A 184 3.15 -11.20 16.89
N LYS A 185 1.84 -11.13 16.66
CA LYS A 185 0.83 -12.03 17.21
C LYS A 185 0.70 -13.26 16.31
N LEU A 186 1.64 -14.20 16.45
CA LEU A 186 1.73 -15.37 15.56
C LEU A 186 0.85 -16.56 15.99
N ASP A 187 0.40 -16.61 17.24
CA ASP A 187 -0.42 -17.71 17.79
C ASP A 187 -1.92 -17.57 17.47
N ALA A 188 -2.24 -16.90 16.38
CA ALA A 188 -3.59 -16.64 15.90
C ALA A 188 -3.74 -17.08 14.43
N GLU A 189 -4.98 -17.04 13.95
CA GLU A 189 -5.31 -17.10 12.53
C GLU A 189 -5.48 -15.69 11.97
N ASN A 190 -5.46 -15.56 10.65
CA ASN A 190 -5.75 -14.29 9.97
C ASN A 190 -7.18 -13.79 10.25
N ASP A 191 -7.42 -12.50 10.05
CA ASP A 191 -8.71 -11.86 10.37
C ASP A 191 -9.76 -12.20 9.30
N LEU A 192 -10.43 -13.33 9.50
CA LEU A 192 -11.53 -13.78 8.64
C LEU A 192 -12.73 -12.85 8.69
N ALA A 193 -12.98 -12.21 9.84
CA ALA A 193 -14.11 -11.30 9.97
C ALA A 193 -13.88 -10.06 9.10
N TRP A 194 -12.67 -9.51 9.10
CA TRP A 194 -12.25 -8.47 8.17
C TRP A 194 -12.37 -8.92 6.72
N THR A 195 -11.86 -10.12 6.40
CA THR A 195 -11.88 -10.67 5.04
C THR A 195 -13.30 -10.76 4.48
N LEU A 196 -14.24 -11.26 5.30
CA LEU A 196 -15.65 -11.36 4.93
C LEU A 196 -16.30 -9.98 4.72
N ARG A 197 -16.03 -9.00 5.60
CA ARG A 197 -16.50 -7.61 5.44
C ARG A 197 -15.95 -6.97 4.17
N LYS A 198 -14.67 -7.19 3.85
CA LYS A 198 -14.05 -6.66 2.62
C LYS A 198 -14.66 -7.29 1.37
N ASN A 199 -14.86 -8.61 1.36
CA ASN A 199 -15.53 -9.30 0.25
C ASN A 199 -16.96 -8.81 0.04
N GLU A 200 -17.70 -8.51 1.11
CA GLU A 200 -19.03 -7.90 0.99
C GLU A 200 -18.98 -6.52 0.30
N LYS A 201 -18.06 -5.66 0.72
CA LYS A 201 -17.83 -4.36 0.07
C LYS A 201 -17.42 -4.51 -1.39
N ILE A 202 -16.54 -5.48 -1.71
CA ILE A 202 -16.12 -5.76 -3.09
C ILE A 202 -17.33 -6.14 -3.93
N ARG A 203 -18.14 -7.11 -3.48
CA ARG A 203 -19.38 -7.51 -4.17
C ARG A 203 -20.34 -6.35 -4.41
N ALA A 204 -20.48 -5.46 -3.43
CA ALA A 204 -21.35 -4.29 -3.56
C ALA A 204 -20.81 -3.23 -4.54
N SER A 205 -19.50 -3.21 -4.79
CA SER A 205 -18.83 -2.17 -5.58
C SER A 205 -18.72 -2.46 -7.08
N ILE A 206 -18.98 -3.70 -7.51
CA ILE A 206 -18.82 -4.12 -8.91
C ILE A 206 -20.11 -4.77 -9.43
N PRO A 207 -20.39 -4.67 -10.75
CA PRO A 207 -21.48 -5.42 -11.35
C PRO A 207 -21.29 -6.93 -11.16
N PHE A 208 -22.39 -7.64 -10.94
CA PHE A 208 -22.36 -9.10 -10.87
C PHE A 208 -22.03 -9.68 -12.24
N SER A 209 -21.02 -10.55 -12.28
CA SER A 209 -20.59 -11.29 -13.45
C SER A 209 -20.15 -12.71 -13.04
N PRO A 210 -20.05 -13.66 -13.99
CA PRO A 210 -19.53 -15.00 -13.71
C PRO A 210 -18.10 -15.01 -13.13
N TYR A 211 -17.36 -13.92 -13.29
CA TYR A 211 -15.98 -13.77 -12.83
C TYR A 211 -15.85 -12.91 -11.57
N SER A 212 -16.95 -12.39 -11.02
CA SER A 212 -16.90 -11.49 -9.85
C SER A 212 -16.30 -12.16 -8.60
N CYS A 213 -16.39 -13.49 -8.49
CA CYS A 213 -15.73 -14.24 -7.41
C CYS A 213 -14.20 -14.15 -7.45
N LEU A 214 -13.59 -13.88 -8.60
CA LEU A 214 -12.13 -13.70 -8.72
C LEU A 214 -11.65 -12.40 -8.05
N MET A 215 -12.56 -11.44 -7.86
CA MET A 215 -12.25 -10.16 -7.21
C MET A 215 -12.12 -10.30 -5.69
N GLU A 216 -12.67 -11.37 -5.11
CA GLU A 216 -12.74 -11.58 -3.66
C GLU A 216 -11.46 -12.20 -3.09
N LEU A 217 -11.17 -11.88 -1.83
CA LEU A 217 -10.11 -12.50 -1.05
C LEU A 217 -10.50 -13.92 -0.63
N GLY A 218 -9.50 -14.79 -0.49
CA GLY A 218 -9.69 -16.14 0.04
C GLY A 218 -10.12 -16.12 1.51
N ALA A 219 -11.34 -16.56 1.80
CA ALA A 219 -11.88 -16.63 3.16
C ALA A 219 -11.59 -17.98 3.85
N LYS A 220 -10.31 -18.38 3.89
CA LYS A 220 -9.87 -19.59 4.60
C LYS A 220 -8.94 -19.21 5.75
N PRO A 221 -9.05 -19.87 6.91
CA PRO A 221 -8.11 -19.67 8.00
C PRO A 221 -6.70 -20.05 7.57
N VAL A 222 -5.74 -19.22 7.94
CA VAL A 222 -4.32 -19.41 7.72
C VAL A 222 -3.60 -19.28 9.05
N ASN A 223 -2.69 -20.21 9.32
CA ASN A 223 -1.84 -20.17 10.50
C ASN A 223 -0.77 -19.08 10.34
N LEU A 224 -0.82 -18.02 11.16
CA LEU A 224 0.08 -16.87 10.99
C LEU A 224 1.54 -17.24 11.23
N ARG A 225 1.81 -18.09 12.23
CA ARG A 225 3.17 -18.59 12.52
C ARG A 225 3.75 -19.38 11.35
N GLU A 226 2.97 -20.30 10.77
CA GLU A 226 3.40 -21.10 9.62
C GLU A 226 3.68 -20.21 8.40
N SER A 227 2.80 -19.25 8.10
CA SER A 227 2.99 -18.29 7.01
C SER A 227 4.24 -17.44 7.21
N TRP A 228 4.42 -16.87 8.40
CA TRP A 228 5.60 -16.07 8.74
C TRP A 228 6.90 -16.88 8.58
N ASN A 229 6.96 -18.06 9.19
CA ASN A 229 8.14 -18.92 9.15
C ASN A 229 8.45 -19.36 7.71
N THR A 230 7.44 -19.71 6.93
CA THR A 230 7.60 -20.08 5.53
C THR A 230 8.23 -18.95 4.73
N ILE A 231 7.77 -17.70 4.90
CA ILE A 231 8.31 -16.55 4.18
C ILE A 231 9.76 -16.30 4.58
N VAL A 232 10.07 -16.27 5.88
CA VAL A 232 11.42 -15.99 6.39
C VAL A 232 12.42 -17.09 5.99
N HIS A 233 12.04 -18.37 6.05
CA HIS A 233 12.93 -19.49 5.71
C HIS A 233 13.20 -19.61 4.20
N THR A 234 12.37 -18.99 3.36
CA THR A 234 12.50 -19.07 1.89
C THR A 234 13.19 -17.85 1.26
N LYS A 235 13.77 -16.94 2.06
CA LYS A 235 14.50 -15.74 1.58
C LYS A 235 15.54 -16.05 0.49
N THR A 236 16.37 -17.06 0.70
CA THR A 236 17.43 -17.43 -0.26
C THR A 236 16.87 -17.89 -1.61
N ARG A 237 15.72 -18.58 -1.62
CA ARG A 237 15.05 -19.02 -2.86
C ARG A 237 14.59 -17.85 -3.74
N ARG A 238 14.45 -16.65 -3.17
CA ARG A 238 13.98 -15.45 -3.87
C ARG A 238 15.08 -14.60 -4.50
N LEU A 239 16.35 -14.92 -4.26
CA LEU A 239 17.47 -14.24 -4.91
C LEU A 239 17.47 -14.49 -6.42
N GLY A 240 17.15 -15.72 -6.84
CA GLY A 240 17.23 -16.13 -8.24
C GLY A 240 18.68 -16.12 -8.76
N ALA A 241 18.85 -16.39 -10.05
CA ALA A 241 20.19 -16.44 -10.66
C ALA A 241 20.82 -15.03 -10.85
N GLU A 242 20.01 -13.98 -10.80
CA GLU A 242 20.41 -12.59 -11.07
C GLU A 242 21.08 -11.91 -9.86
N LEU A 243 20.88 -12.44 -8.64
CA LEU A 243 21.38 -11.86 -7.40
C LEU A 243 22.36 -12.84 -6.72
N PRO A 244 23.69 -12.64 -6.86
CA PRO A 244 24.65 -13.55 -6.26
C PRO A 244 24.57 -13.53 -4.72
N GLU A 245 24.55 -14.72 -4.11
CA GLU A 245 24.34 -14.89 -2.66
C GLU A 245 25.48 -14.29 -1.81
N GLU A 246 26.66 -14.07 -2.40
CA GLU A 246 27.81 -13.45 -1.75
C GLU A 246 27.57 -11.96 -1.46
N TYR A 247 26.80 -11.28 -2.32
CA TYR A 247 26.55 -9.85 -2.22
C TYR A 247 25.18 -9.53 -1.61
N PHE A 248 24.20 -10.41 -1.78
CA PHE A 248 22.81 -10.18 -1.36
C PHE A 248 22.41 -11.07 -0.17
N ALA A 249 21.79 -10.45 0.83
CA ALA A 249 21.16 -11.12 1.97
C ALA A 249 19.74 -11.59 1.62
N THR A 250 19.01 -10.78 0.86
CA THR A 250 17.64 -11.02 0.38
C THR A 250 17.46 -10.43 -1.02
N ARG A 251 16.28 -10.62 -1.61
CA ARG A 251 15.91 -10.04 -2.92
C ARG A 251 16.14 -8.52 -3.00
N PHE A 252 16.03 -7.79 -1.89
CA PHE A 252 16.12 -6.33 -1.87
C PHE A 252 17.28 -5.79 -1.03
N ARG A 253 18.06 -6.65 -0.39
CA ARG A 253 19.10 -6.25 0.57
C ARG A 253 20.46 -6.80 0.22
N ALA A 254 21.41 -5.89 0.01
CA ALA A 254 22.82 -6.24 0.01
C ALA A 254 23.27 -6.59 1.44
N ARG A 255 24.20 -7.55 1.57
CA ARG A 255 24.80 -7.92 2.86
C ARG A 255 25.50 -6.72 3.49
N GLY A 256 25.29 -6.51 4.79
CA GLY A 256 25.90 -5.41 5.53
C GLY A 256 25.33 -4.02 5.21
N SER A 257 24.27 -3.92 4.41
CA SER A 257 23.65 -2.62 4.13
C SER A 257 22.95 -2.05 5.39
N PRO A 258 23.01 -0.72 5.62
CA PRO A 258 22.38 -0.09 6.78
C PRO A 258 20.86 -0.21 6.72
N ASP A 259 20.17 -0.01 7.84
CA ASP A 259 18.69 -0.01 7.90
C ASP A 259 18.09 0.85 6.77
N PRO A 260 17.16 0.32 5.96
CA PRO A 260 16.65 1.03 4.80
C PRO A 260 15.87 2.31 5.16
N ARG A 261 15.42 2.45 6.42
CA ARG A 261 14.74 3.64 6.96
C ARG A 261 15.70 4.78 7.28
N SER A 262 16.99 4.48 7.47
CA SER A 262 18.01 5.49 7.76
C SER A 262 18.46 6.27 6.52
N ARG A 263 17.95 5.92 5.34
CA ARG A 263 18.32 6.56 4.06
C ARG A 263 17.49 7.81 3.82
N GLU A 264 18.15 8.90 3.45
CA GLU A 264 17.49 10.03 2.79
C GLU A 264 17.09 9.59 1.39
N ARG A 265 15.81 9.27 1.20
CA ARG A 265 15.32 8.83 -0.11
C ARG A 265 14.76 10.01 -0.89
N TYR A 266 15.66 10.64 -1.63
CA TYR A 266 15.34 11.64 -2.66
C TYR A 266 14.83 11.01 -3.97
N HIS A 267 14.71 9.68 -4.03
CA HIS A 267 14.24 8.91 -5.17
C HIS A 267 13.49 7.69 -4.64
N VAL A 268 12.16 7.76 -4.56
CA VAL A 268 11.27 6.63 -4.17
C VAL A 268 10.17 6.42 -5.18
#